data_AF-A0A1Y1VTY8-F1
#
_entry.id   AF-A0A1Y1VTY8-F1
#
_cell.length_a   1.000
_cell.length_b   1.000
_cell.length_c   1.000
_cell.angle_alpha   90.00
_cell.angle_beta   90.00
_cell.angle_gamma   90.00
#
_symmetry.space_group_name_H-M   'P 1'
#
loop_
_entity.id
_entity.type
_entity.pdbx_description
1 polymer ?
#
loop_
_entity_poly.entity_id
_entity_poly.type
_entity_poly.pdbx_seq_one_letter_code
_entity_poly.pdbx_strand_id
1 'polypeptide(L)' 'RTTLTPYQLRVLFRVWERTQYPSSDLRFRLANSLLMTPRNVQIWFQNQRQKTKERAEMRRRTHSPNTST' A
#
# COMPACT_ATOMS: atom_id res chain seq x y z
N ARG A 1 -9.93 0.13 -13.90
CA ARG A 1 -9.56 0.58 -12.54
C ARG A 1 -10.67 0.15 -11.59
N THR A 2 -10.39 -0.75 -10.65
CA THR A 2 -11.39 -1.22 -9.68
C THR A 2 -11.45 -0.25 -8.50
N THR A 3 -12.63 0.27 -8.18
CA THR A 3 -12.86 1.07 -6.97
C THR A 3 -13.06 0.11 -5.79
N LEU A 4 -12.22 0.22 -4.76
CA LEU A 4 -12.34 -0.60 -3.55
C LEU A 4 -13.37 0.01 -2.60
N THR A 5 -14.17 -0.83 -1.96
CA THR A 5 -15.14 -0.37 -0.96
C THR A 5 -14.43 0.08 0.32
N PRO A 6 -15.06 0.94 1.15
CA PRO A 6 -14.50 1.34 2.44
C PRO A 6 -14.17 0.16 3.36
N TYR A 7 -14.98 -0.91 3.30
CA TYR A 7 -14.73 -2.15 4.04
C TYR A 7 -13.45 -2.85 3.57
N GLN A 8 -13.30 -3.04 2.26
CA GLN A 8 -12.10 -3.66 1.68
C GLN A 8 -10.84 -2.88 2.05
N LEU A 9 -10.89 -1.54 1.95
CA LEU A 9 -9.78 -0.67 2.34
C LEU A 9 -9.43 -0.83 3.83
N ARG A 10 -10.42 -0.84 4.73
CA ARG A 10 -10.20 -1.01 6.17
C ARG A 10 -9.43 -2.29 6.48
N VAL A 11 -9.84 -3.42 5.88
CA VAL A 11 -9.18 -4.71 6.08
C VAL A 11 -7.75 -4.70 5.52
N LEU A 12 -7.56 -4.16 4.31
CA LEU A 12 -6.24 -4.06 3.69
C LEU A 12 -5.29 -3.18 4.52
N PHE A 13 -5.77 -2.05 5.06
CA PHE A 13 -4.98 -1.19 5.94
C PHE A 13 -4.62 -1.87 7.28
N ARG A 14 -5.55 -2.62 7.88
CA ARG A 14 -5.25 -3.38 9.10
C ARG A 14 -4.12 -4.39 8.90
N VAL A 15 -4.05 -5.02 7.73
CA VAL A 15 -2.93 -5.91 7.38
C VAL A 15 -1.68 -5.11 7.09
N TRP A 16 -1.78 -3.99 6.38
CA TRP A 16 -0.66 -3.10 6.07
C TRP A 16 0.11 -2.64 7.31
N GLU A 17 -0.61 -2.33 8.40
CA GLU A 17 -0.01 -1.97 9.70
C GLU A 17 0.83 -3.10 10.30
N ARG A 18 0.48 -4.36 10.01
CA ARG A 18 1.21 -5.54 10.48
C ARG A 18 2.34 -5.95 9.54
N THR A 19 2.10 -5.88 8.23
CA THR A 19 3.08 -6.21 7.19
C THR A 19 2.77 -5.50 5.88
N GLN A 20 3.80 -4.89 5.30
CA GLN A 20 3.75 -4.27 3.96
C GLN A 20 4.06 -5.27 2.83
N TYR A 21 4.46 -6.49 3.20
CA TYR A 21 4.88 -7.57 2.29
C TYR A 21 4.12 -8.86 2.63
N PRO A 22 2.80 -8.93 2.37
CA PRO A 22 2.03 -10.12 2.66
C PRO A 22 2.52 -11.31 1.82
N SER A 23 2.66 -12.48 2.45
CA SER A 23 3.00 -13.75 1.79
C SER A 23 1.93 -14.19 0.80
N SER A 24 2.21 -15.19 -0.04
CA SER A 24 1.24 -15.76 -0.98
C SER A 24 -0.02 -16.23 -0.27
N ASP A 25 0.09 -17.01 0.79
CA ASP A 25 -1.05 -17.51 1.58
C ASP A 25 -1.90 -16.39 2.17
N LEU A 26 -1.26 -15.34 2.71
CA LEU A 26 -1.98 -14.19 3.27
C LEU A 26 -2.75 -13.45 2.18
N ARG A 27 -2.16 -13.29 0.98
CA ARG A 27 -2.87 -12.68 -0.16
C ARG A 27 -4.07 -13.51 -0.60
N PHE A 28 -3.96 -14.84 -0.64
CA PHE A 28 -5.09 -15.73 -0.95
C PHE A 28 -6.22 -15.62 0.07
N ARG A 29 -5.88 -15.62 1.38
CA ARG A 29 -6.89 -15.48 2.44
C ARG A 29 -7.62 -14.13 2.38
N LEU A 30 -6.89 -13.04 2.14
CA LEU A 30 -7.48 -11.71 1.98
C LEU A 30 -8.34 -11.61 0.73
N ALA A 31 -7.87 -12.16 -0.39
CA ALA A 31 -8.62 -12.24 -1.63
C ALA A 31 -9.98 -12.92 -1.43
N ASN A 32 -9.99 -14.07 -0.75
CA ASN A 32 -11.21 -14.80 -0.45
C ASN A 32 -12.16 -14.00 0.45
N SER A 33 -11.64 -13.38 1.53
CA SER A 33 -12.45 -12.59 2.47
C SER A 33 -13.00 -11.29 1.88
N LEU A 34 -12.34 -10.73 0.87
CA LEU A 34 -12.68 -9.42 0.28
C LEU A 34 -13.37 -9.53 -1.07
N LEU A 35 -13.61 -10.75 -1.56
CA LEU A 35 -14.12 -11.04 -2.90
C LEU A 35 -13.26 -10.35 -3.99
N MET A 36 -11.94 -10.48 -3.85
CA MET A 36 -10.93 -9.93 -4.75
C MET A 36 -10.07 -11.06 -5.31
N THR A 37 -9.30 -10.79 -6.36
CA THR A 37 -8.25 -11.71 -6.80
C THR A 37 -6.97 -11.50 -5.96
N PRO A 38 -6.14 -12.54 -5.73
CA PRO A 38 -4.83 -12.38 -5.09
C PRO A 38 -3.94 -11.34 -5.79
N ARG A 39 -4.09 -11.21 -7.12
CA ARG A 39 -3.41 -10.20 -7.93
C ARG A 39 -3.86 -8.77 -7.58
N ASN A 40 -5.15 -8.53 -7.38
CA ASN A 40 -5.65 -7.21 -6.97
C ASN A 40 -5.14 -6.83 -5.57
N VAL A 41 -5.07 -7.79 -4.65
CA VAL A 41 -4.44 -7.59 -3.34
C VAL A 41 -2.96 -7.24 -3.53
N GLN A 42 -2.21 -8.01 -4.31
CA GLN A 42 -0.79 -7.74 -4.60
C GLN A 42 -0.57 -6.32 -5.17
N ILE A 43 -1.34 -5.91 -6.18
CA ILE A 43 -1.25 -4.58 -6.81
C ILE A 43 -1.53 -3.48 -5.78
N TRP A 44 -2.55 -3.67 -4.92
CA TRP A 44 -2.85 -2.70 -3.87
C TRP A 44 -1.66 -2.49 -2.93
N PHE A 45 -1.02 -3.58 -2.45
CA PHE A 45 0.16 -3.48 -1.59
C PHE A 45 1.37 -2.86 -2.32
N GLN A 46 1.56 -3.14 -3.61
CA GLN A 46 2.60 -2.50 -4.42
C GLN A 46 2.37 -0.99 -4.54
N ASN A 47 1.16 -0.57 -4.92
CA ASN A 47 0.80 0.84 -5.05
C ASN A 47 0.93 1.58 -3.72
N GLN A 48 0.56 0.93 -2.61
CA GLN A 48 0.67 1.53 -1.29
C GLN A 48 2.14 1.72 -0.87
N ARG A 49 3.06 0.81 -1.22
CA ARG A 49 4.50 1.00 -0.99
C ARG A 49 5.06 2.14 -1.82
N GLN A 50 4.67 2.22 -3.08
CA GLN A 50 5.08 3.32 -3.96
C GLN A 50 4.63 4.67 -3.39
N LYS A 51 3.37 4.78 -2.94
CA LYS A 51 2.85 6.00 -2.31
C LYS A 51 3.62 6.39 -1.05
N THR A 52 4.01 5.42 -0.21
CA THR A 52 4.84 5.69 0.97
C THR A 52 6.24 6.18 0.60
N LYS A 53 6.85 5.57 -0.43
CA LYS A 53 8.16 5.99 -0.95
C LYS A 53 8.11 7.41 -1.51
N GLU A 54 7.14 7.70 -2.37
CA GLU A 54 6.94 9.04 -2.97
C GLU A 54 6.74 10.11 -1.90
N ARG A 55 5.96 9.81 -0.85
CA ARG A 55 5.79 10.72 0.31
C ARG A 55 7.10 10.95 1.04
N ALA A 56 7.92 9.93 1.24
CA ALA A 56 9.22 10.07 1.89
C ALA A 56 10.20 10.91 1.04
N GLU A 57 10.22 10.70 -0.28
CA GLU A 57 11.03 11.48 -1.22
C GLU A 57 10.59 12.95 -1.28
N MET A 58 9.28 13.21 -1.32
CA MET A 58 8.74 14.57 -1.28
C MET A 58 9.13 15.29 0.03
N ARG A 59 9.10 14.59 1.16
CA ARG A 59 9.58 15.14 2.45
C ARG A 59 11.07 15.44 2.43
N ARG A 60 11.89 14.62 1.77
CA ARG A 60 13.32 14.90 1.57
C ARG A 60 13.57 16.11 0.68
N ARG A 61 12.83 16.26 -0.42
CA ARG A 61 12.94 17.40 -1.34
C ARG A 61 12.57 18.73 -0.68
N THR A 62 11.56 18.73 0.18
CA THR A 62 11.11 19.93 0.91
C THR A 62 12.02 20.33 2.07
N HIS A 63 12.82 19.40 2.61
CA HIS A 63 13.77 19.65 3.70
C HIS A 63 15.23 19.80 3.21
N SER A 64 15.48 20.04 1.92
CA SER A 64 16.81 20.49 1.50
C SER A 64 16.95 21.96 1.89
N PRO A 65 17.79 22.32 2.89
CA PRO A 65 18.11 23.72 3.09
C PRO A 65 18.85 24.18 1.85
N ASN A 66 18.36 25.24 1.23
CA ASN A 66 19.05 25.93 0.16
C ASN A 66 20.36 26.51 0.72
N THR A 67 21.45 25.74 0.70
CA THR A 67 22.81 26.27 0.80
C THR A 67 23.36 26.38 -0.61
N SER A 68 22.97 27.45 -1.29
CA SER A 68 23.72 27.96 -2.44
C SER A 68 24.52 29.16 -1.92
N THR A 69 25.82 28.96 -1.73
CA THR A 69 26.83 30.02 -1.68
C THR A 69 27.24 30.36 -3.10
#